data_AF-A0A839F2L9-F1
#
_entry.id   AF-A0A839F2L9-F1
#
_cell.length_a   1.000
_cell.length_b   1.000
_cell.length_c   1.000
_cell.angle_alpha   90.00
_cell.angle_beta   90.00
_cell.angle_gamma   90.00
#
_symmetry.space_group_name_H-M   'P 1'
#
loop_
_entity.id
_entity.type
_entity.pdbx_description
1 polymer ?
#
loop_
_entity_poly.entity_id
_entity_poly.type
_entity_poly.pdbx_seq_one_letter_code
_entity_poly.pdbx_strand_id
1 'polypeptide(L)'
;MRRSTRTFPSCLALALLALPGLGHAYSACVGTSQELDDAMSQAAATSDASITIKIREGAYAVGPGVSFYLNLTHSNQTANVSGGWSGATCDAHHAGTAGTVLTGSSGSAALQLNTGISTSGNTINATDLTLRNAQGILNDAVGACLHVLLNGGATARVYRMRLDGCIGASAAILDNSSGDLTFANSVVQGGYNSGAPVRSLNNNAAARFAHLTITGNTATSSSQEASGLVLRAAANPPSQITLDNSIVWGGIAPAGIPDIATDGAGIVFTRAHYDTRSHVNATITDNAPSHGDPGFLTPTQARLRADSPLVDSGVTLAIGGSMDADGDARTQGAAVDVGAYETNPDRIHADGFDR
;
A
#
# COMPACT_ATOMS: atom_id res chain seq x y z
N MET A 1 66.69 -56.56 18.08
CA MET A 1 65.85 -55.35 18.23
C MET A 1 65.17 -55.06 16.90
N ARG A 2 63.87 -55.36 16.78
CA ARG A 2 63.05 -55.12 15.57
C ARG A 2 62.34 -53.78 15.73
N ARG A 3 62.46 -52.86 14.76
CA ARG A 3 61.60 -51.67 14.65
C ARG A 3 60.71 -51.82 13.41
N SER A 4 59.40 -51.88 13.65
CA SER A 4 58.33 -51.98 12.66
C SER A 4 57.85 -50.57 12.33
N THR A 5 57.93 -50.21 11.05
CA THR A 5 57.35 -49.00 10.45
C THR A 5 55.86 -49.23 10.19
N ARG A 6 54.99 -48.37 10.73
CA ARG A 6 53.57 -48.31 10.36
C ARG A 6 53.30 -47.00 9.61
N THR A 7 52.85 -47.17 8.38
CA THR A 7 52.32 -46.16 7.46
C THR A 7 50.87 -45.84 7.83
N PHE A 8 50.53 -44.56 7.94
CA PHE A 8 49.15 -44.07 8.03
C PHE A 8 48.67 -43.65 6.63
N PRO A 9 47.45 -44.04 6.20
CA PRO A 9 46.90 -43.62 4.93
C PRO A 9 46.24 -42.24 5.08
N SER A 10 46.66 -41.30 4.24
CA SER A 10 46.03 -39.99 4.06
C SER A 10 44.68 -40.16 3.34
N CYS A 11 43.57 -40.11 4.08
CA CYS A 11 42.24 -39.86 3.51
C CYS A 11 42.15 -38.38 3.12
N LEU A 12 42.37 -38.08 1.84
CA LEU A 12 42.12 -36.78 1.24
C LEU A 12 40.59 -36.64 1.05
N ALA A 13 39.91 -36.08 2.05
CA ALA A 13 38.50 -35.69 1.94
C ALA A 13 38.40 -34.45 1.03
N LEU A 14 37.88 -34.64 -0.17
CA LEU A 14 37.58 -33.59 -1.12
C LEU A 14 36.35 -32.81 -0.62
N ALA A 15 36.57 -31.74 0.14
CA ALA A 15 35.54 -30.79 0.50
C ALA A 15 35.14 -30.00 -0.75
N LEU A 16 34.06 -30.41 -1.41
CA LEU A 16 33.33 -29.54 -2.34
C LEU A 16 32.77 -28.37 -1.52
N LEU A 17 33.51 -27.27 -1.48
CA LEU A 17 32.99 -25.97 -1.11
C LEU A 17 31.92 -25.60 -2.15
N ALA A 18 30.66 -25.84 -1.82
CA ALA A 18 29.55 -25.18 -2.48
C ALA A 18 29.73 -23.67 -2.27
N LEU A 19 30.36 -23.02 -3.24
CA LEU A 19 30.35 -21.56 -3.33
C LEU A 19 28.87 -21.15 -3.32
N PRO A 20 28.40 -20.34 -2.36
CA PRO A 20 27.07 -19.78 -2.45
C PRO A 20 27.03 -19.02 -3.78
N GLY A 21 26.16 -19.47 -4.68
CA GLY A 21 25.94 -18.77 -5.94
C GLY A 21 25.71 -17.31 -5.61
N LEU A 22 26.49 -16.42 -6.23
CA LEU A 22 26.29 -14.98 -6.14
C LEU A 22 24.81 -14.74 -6.44
N GLY A 23 24.04 -14.35 -5.42
CA GLY A 23 22.63 -14.08 -5.59
C GLY A 23 22.50 -12.97 -6.62
N HIS A 24 22.03 -13.30 -7.81
CA HIS A 24 21.75 -12.31 -8.83
C HIS A 24 20.60 -11.42 -8.35
N ALA A 25 20.83 -10.12 -8.40
CA ALA A 25 19.86 -9.11 -8.00
C ALA A 25 19.69 -8.11 -9.14
N TYR A 26 18.45 -7.94 -9.58
CA TYR A 26 18.10 -6.92 -10.56
C TYR A 26 17.89 -5.60 -9.83
N SER A 27 18.54 -4.54 -10.30
CA SER A 27 18.43 -3.19 -9.73
C SER A 27 18.34 -2.15 -10.83
N ALA A 28 17.38 -1.25 -10.73
CA ALA A 28 17.15 -0.16 -11.66
C ALA A 28 16.98 1.17 -10.93
N CYS A 29 17.60 2.21 -11.47
CA CYS A 29 17.33 3.61 -11.13
C CYS A 29 16.69 4.26 -12.35
N VAL A 30 15.42 4.69 -12.23
CA VAL A 30 14.62 5.16 -13.37
C VAL A 30 14.25 6.62 -13.22
N GLY A 31 14.44 7.42 -14.27
CA GLY A 31 14.08 8.85 -14.35
C GLY A 31 13.10 9.22 -15.43
N THR A 32 12.64 8.27 -16.23
CA THR A 32 11.62 8.51 -17.25
C THR A 32 10.53 7.45 -17.20
N SER A 33 9.37 7.75 -17.81
CA SER A 33 8.27 6.78 -17.90
C SER A 33 8.64 5.54 -18.70
N GLN A 34 9.43 5.68 -19.77
CA GLN A 34 9.92 4.54 -20.54
C GLN A 34 10.87 3.67 -19.71
N GLU A 35 11.84 4.27 -19.01
CA GLU A 35 12.76 3.52 -18.15
C GLU A 35 12.02 2.76 -17.04
N LEU A 36 10.94 3.33 -16.48
CA LEU A 36 10.09 2.66 -15.49
C LEU A 36 9.32 1.48 -16.11
N ASP A 37 8.72 1.65 -17.28
CA ASP A 37 8.02 0.57 -17.99
C ASP A 37 8.98 -0.58 -18.38
N ASP A 38 10.17 -0.24 -18.89
CA ASP A 38 11.24 -1.19 -19.20
C ASP A 38 11.70 -1.94 -17.94
N ALA A 39 11.85 -1.23 -16.81
CA ALA A 39 12.29 -1.84 -15.56
C ALA A 39 11.25 -2.80 -14.97
N MET A 40 9.96 -2.45 -15.06
CA MET A 40 8.86 -3.32 -14.65
C MET A 40 8.77 -4.57 -15.54
N SER A 41 8.93 -4.41 -16.85
CA SER A 41 8.99 -5.52 -17.81
C SER A 41 10.18 -6.44 -17.56
N GLN A 42 11.35 -5.86 -17.28
CA GLN A 42 12.56 -6.63 -16.96
C GLN A 42 12.45 -7.35 -15.60
N ALA A 43 11.81 -6.73 -14.60
CA ALA A 43 11.50 -7.38 -13.33
C ALA A 43 10.57 -8.58 -13.51
N ALA A 44 9.62 -8.51 -14.45
CA ALA A 44 8.76 -9.65 -14.79
C ALA A 44 9.52 -10.76 -15.53
N ALA A 45 10.54 -10.42 -16.33
CA ALA A 45 11.31 -11.37 -17.13
C ALA A 45 12.47 -12.03 -16.37
N THR A 46 13.03 -11.37 -15.36
CA THR A 46 14.18 -11.89 -14.61
C THR A 46 13.78 -13.02 -13.66
N SER A 47 14.67 -14.00 -13.49
CA SER A 47 14.59 -15.04 -12.46
C SER A 47 15.30 -14.66 -11.15
N ASP A 48 15.79 -13.43 -11.05
CA ASP A 48 16.49 -12.94 -9.87
C ASP A 48 15.56 -12.96 -8.65
N ALA A 49 16.09 -13.43 -7.52
CA ALA A 49 15.33 -13.52 -6.27
C ALA A 49 15.09 -12.14 -5.65
N SER A 50 15.94 -11.16 -5.96
CA SER A 50 15.84 -9.79 -5.46
C SER A 50 15.74 -8.80 -6.61
N ILE A 51 14.71 -7.98 -6.57
CA ILE A 51 14.40 -6.93 -7.55
C ILE A 51 14.28 -5.61 -6.79
N THR A 52 14.98 -4.58 -7.25
CA THR A 52 14.88 -3.23 -6.71
C THR A 52 14.68 -2.23 -7.85
N ILE A 53 13.57 -1.49 -7.82
CA ILE A 53 13.26 -0.41 -8.75
C ILE A 53 13.16 0.88 -7.95
N LYS A 54 14.16 1.74 -8.11
CA LYS A 54 14.23 3.07 -7.50
C LYS A 54 13.75 4.10 -8.52
N ILE A 55 12.67 4.78 -8.22
CA ILE A 55 12.05 5.78 -9.08
C ILE A 55 12.50 7.15 -8.60
N ARG A 56 13.13 7.90 -9.50
CA ARG A 56 13.55 9.26 -9.19
C ARG A 56 12.34 10.16 -8.92
N GLU A 57 12.59 11.24 -8.22
CA GLU A 57 11.61 12.31 -8.07
C GLU A 57 11.22 12.86 -9.44
N GLY A 58 9.93 13.13 -9.63
CA GLY A 58 9.37 13.57 -10.90
C GLY A 58 7.98 13.03 -11.20
N ALA A 59 7.47 13.37 -12.38
CA ALA A 59 6.17 12.94 -12.87
C ALA A 59 6.33 11.95 -14.02
N TYR A 60 5.63 10.82 -13.90
CA TYR A 60 5.67 9.71 -14.84
C TYR A 60 4.26 9.44 -15.32
N ALA A 61 4.07 9.36 -16.64
CA ALA A 61 2.76 9.12 -17.23
C ALA A 61 2.84 7.96 -18.21
N VAL A 62 1.86 7.08 -18.14
CA VAL A 62 1.69 5.96 -19.08
C VAL A 62 0.97 6.41 -20.35
N GLY A 63 1.18 5.67 -21.44
CA GLY A 63 0.40 5.84 -22.66
C GLY A 63 -1.07 5.39 -22.48
N PRO A 64 -1.97 5.74 -23.42
CA PRO A 64 -3.39 5.37 -23.35
C PRO A 64 -3.62 3.85 -23.23
N GLY A 65 -4.44 3.45 -22.26
CA GLY A 65 -4.78 2.04 -22.02
C GLY A 65 -3.68 1.20 -21.37
N VAL A 66 -2.57 1.83 -20.95
CA VAL A 66 -1.42 1.16 -20.32
C VAL A 66 -1.34 1.57 -18.84
N SER A 67 -0.68 0.75 -18.02
CA SER A 67 -0.35 1.00 -16.62
C SER A 67 1.11 0.64 -16.35
N PHE A 68 1.74 1.24 -15.33
CA PHE A 68 2.99 0.69 -14.80
C PHE A 68 2.64 -0.64 -14.12
N TYR A 69 3.07 -1.76 -14.73
CA TYR A 69 2.62 -3.09 -14.33
C TYR A 69 3.78 -3.98 -13.89
N LEU A 70 3.83 -4.29 -12.60
CA LEU A 70 4.74 -5.29 -12.06
C LEU A 70 4.02 -6.63 -11.94
N ASN A 71 4.55 -7.67 -12.59
CA ASN A 71 4.06 -9.03 -12.47
C ASN A 71 5.21 -9.99 -12.20
N LEU A 72 5.25 -10.60 -11.01
CA LEU A 72 6.31 -11.54 -10.65
C LEU A 72 6.02 -12.93 -11.21
N THR A 73 6.74 -13.34 -12.25
CA THR A 73 6.47 -14.59 -12.98
C THR A 73 7.28 -15.79 -12.48
N HIS A 74 8.18 -15.60 -11.52
CA HIS A 74 8.94 -16.66 -10.86
C HIS A 74 8.59 -16.71 -9.37
N SER A 75 8.75 -17.87 -8.74
CA SER A 75 8.52 -18.04 -7.29
C SER A 75 9.71 -17.52 -6.46
N ASN A 76 9.42 -17.15 -5.21
CA ASN A 76 10.38 -16.67 -4.22
C ASN A 76 11.12 -15.38 -4.62
N GLN A 77 10.46 -14.51 -5.39
CA GLN A 77 10.98 -13.19 -5.74
C GLN A 77 10.56 -12.15 -4.71
N THR A 78 11.47 -11.24 -4.37
CA THR A 78 11.17 -10.03 -3.60
C THR A 78 11.41 -8.80 -4.47
N ALA A 79 10.36 -8.05 -4.77
CA ALA A 79 10.45 -6.80 -5.50
C ALA A 79 10.19 -5.60 -4.58
N ASN A 80 11.11 -4.63 -4.62
CA ASN A 80 10.98 -3.36 -3.93
C ASN A 80 10.86 -2.26 -4.97
N VAL A 81 9.72 -1.55 -4.97
CA VAL A 81 9.46 -0.39 -5.84
C VAL A 81 9.29 0.82 -4.94
N SER A 82 10.16 1.82 -5.07
CA SER A 82 10.02 3.04 -4.26
C SER A 82 10.29 4.32 -5.04
N GLY A 83 9.52 5.36 -4.73
CA GLY A 83 9.73 6.73 -5.21
C GLY A 83 10.69 7.53 -4.33
N GLY A 84 10.81 8.83 -4.62
CA GLY A 84 11.57 9.76 -3.79
C GLY A 84 13.09 9.69 -3.95
N TRP A 85 13.61 9.05 -5.01
CA TRP A 85 15.06 8.95 -5.22
C TRP A 85 15.64 10.15 -5.98
N SER A 86 16.89 10.47 -5.73
CA SER A 86 17.61 11.53 -6.45
C SER A 86 19.03 11.12 -6.86
N GLY A 87 19.62 11.90 -7.77
CA GLY A 87 20.91 11.59 -8.41
C GLY A 87 20.79 10.65 -9.60
N ALA A 88 21.84 10.57 -10.42
CA ALA A 88 21.86 9.72 -11.63
C ALA A 88 21.82 8.21 -11.31
N THR A 89 22.21 7.84 -10.09
CA THR A 89 22.37 6.47 -9.57
C THR A 89 21.34 6.10 -8.50
N CYS A 90 20.45 7.02 -8.12
CA CYS A 90 19.48 6.83 -7.03
C CYS A 90 20.16 6.47 -5.69
N ASP A 91 21.12 7.29 -5.28
CA ASP A 91 21.90 7.07 -4.05
C ASP A 91 21.30 7.79 -2.84
N ALA A 92 20.48 8.82 -3.07
CA ALA A 92 19.77 9.55 -2.02
C ALA A 92 18.26 9.30 -2.13
N HIS A 93 17.63 9.06 -0.98
CA HIS A 93 16.21 8.77 -0.85
C HIS A 93 15.55 9.76 0.10
N HIS A 94 14.51 10.42 -0.37
CA HIS A 94 13.59 11.21 0.44
C HIS A 94 12.31 10.40 0.60
N ALA A 95 12.07 9.90 1.81
CA ALA A 95 10.82 9.20 2.13
C ALA A 95 9.64 10.17 2.05
N GLY A 96 8.45 9.65 1.75
CA GLY A 96 7.21 10.41 1.67
C GLY A 96 6.54 10.32 0.30
N THR A 97 5.27 10.70 0.27
CA THR A 97 4.43 10.55 -0.93
C THR A 97 4.67 11.60 -2.02
N ALA A 98 5.28 12.74 -1.70
CA ALA A 98 5.25 13.93 -2.56
C ALA A 98 6.27 13.92 -3.72
N GLY A 99 7.37 13.18 -3.60
CA GLY A 99 8.51 13.29 -4.52
C GLY A 99 8.28 12.67 -5.91
N THR A 100 7.52 11.57 -5.99
CA THR A 100 7.32 10.81 -7.22
C THR A 100 5.83 10.63 -7.52
N VAL A 101 5.41 11.06 -8.70
CA VAL A 101 4.01 11.00 -9.16
C VAL A 101 3.89 10.05 -10.34
N LEU A 102 3.09 8.99 -10.20
CA LEU A 102 2.70 8.10 -11.30
C LEU A 102 1.27 8.44 -11.74
N THR A 103 1.09 8.74 -13.01
CA THR A 103 -0.18 9.11 -13.61
C THR A 103 -0.64 8.01 -14.56
N GLY A 104 -1.83 7.46 -14.29
CA GLY A 104 -2.50 6.47 -15.14
C GLY A 104 -3.09 7.09 -16.39
N SER A 105 -3.76 6.24 -17.18
CA SER A 105 -4.45 6.64 -18.40
C SER A 105 -5.91 6.19 -18.39
N SER A 106 -6.67 6.61 -19.40
CA SER A 106 -8.01 6.09 -19.64
C SER A 106 -7.97 4.56 -19.79
N GLY A 107 -8.71 3.84 -18.95
CA GLY A 107 -8.91 2.40 -19.08
C GLY A 107 -7.90 1.49 -18.37
N SER A 108 -6.88 2.03 -17.70
CA SER A 108 -5.94 1.24 -16.89
C SER A 108 -5.45 2.01 -15.66
N ALA A 109 -5.02 1.29 -14.61
CA ALA A 109 -4.54 1.91 -13.37
C ALA A 109 -3.27 2.74 -13.60
N ALA A 110 -2.94 3.63 -12.66
CA ALA A 110 -1.60 4.21 -12.64
C ALA A 110 -0.54 3.14 -12.34
N LEU A 111 -0.78 2.33 -11.31
CA LEU A 111 0.10 1.26 -10.85
C LEU A 111 -0.69 -0.03 -10.63
N GLN A 112 -0.18 -1.12 -11.22
CA GLN A 112 -0.68 -2.47 -11.01
C GLN A 112 0.44 -3.35 -10.43
N LEU A 113 0.17 -4.02 -9.31
CA LEU A 113 1.11 -4.90 -8.61
C LEU A 113 0.50 -6.31 -8.54
N ASN A 114 1.13 -7.28 -9.21
CA ASN A 114 0.66 -8.65 -9.28
C ASN A 114 1.78 -9.60 -8.84
N THR A 115 1.49 -10.46 -7.86
CA THR A 115 2.48 -11.43 -7.37
C THR A 115 2.61 -12.66 -8.28
N GLY A 116 1.85 -12.73 -9.36
CA GLY A 116 1.88 -13.79 -10.38
C GLY A 116 0.95 -14.96 -10.10
N ILE A 117 0.31 -15.46 -11.17
CA ILE A 117 -0.52 -16.68 -11.11
C ILE A 117 0.41 -17.89 -11.17
N SER A 118 0.14 -18.93 -10.38
CA SER A 118 0.93 -20.17 -10.32
C SER A 118 2.38 -20.00 -9.81
N THR A 119 2.70 -18.87 -9.20
CA THR A 119 3.92 -18.64 -8.43
C THR A 119 3.63 -18.66 -6.93
N SER A 120 4.66 -18.76 -6.10
CA SER A 120 4.53 -18.79 -4.64
C SER A 120 5.71 -18.11 -3.95
N GLY A 121 5.50 -17.67 -2.70
CA GLY A 121 6.56 -17.06 -1.89
C GLY A 121 7.00 -15.67 -2.36
N ASN A 122 6.24 -15.04 -3.26
CA ASN A 122 6.58 -13.73 -3.80
C ASN A 122 6.25 -12.62 -2.81
N THR A 123 7.10 -11.60 -2.76
CA THR A 123 6.90 -10.40 -1.94
C THR A 123 7.01 -9.15 -2.81
N ILE A 124 6.01 -8.27 -2.74
CA ILE A 124 6.08 -6.93 -3.34
C ILE A 124 6.05 -5.89 -2.21
N ASN A 125 7.03 -5.00 -2.18
CA ASN A 125 7.02 -3.81 -1.34
C ASN A 125 6.93 -2.59 -2.26
N ALA A 126 5.92 -1.75 -2.07
CA ALA A 126 5.73 -0.52 -2.84
C ALA A 126 5.60 0.67 -1.89
N THR A 127 6.45 1.69 -2.04
CA THR A 127 6.47 2.83 -1.10
C THR A 127 6.74 4.18 -1.76
N ASP A 128 6.34 5.27 -1.10
CA ASP A 128 6.78 6.65 -1.42
C ASP A 128 6.28 7.14 -2.79
N LEU A 129 5.00 6.89 -3.10
CA LEU A 129 4.41 7.25 -4.39
C LEU A 129 3.11 8.03 -4.23
N THR A 130 2.94 9.04 -5.08
CA THR A 130 1.63 9.62 -5.40
C THR A 130 1.11 8.97 -6.69
N LEU A 131 -0.13 8.50 -6.68
CA LEU A 131 -0.82 7.91 -7.82
C LEU A 131 -2.00 8.82 -8.21
N ARG A 132 -2.13 9.11 -9.51
CA ARG A 132 -3.21 9.93 -10.07
C ARG A 132 -3.82 9.27 -11.29
N ASN A 133 -5.13 9.42 -11.46
CA ASN A 133 -5.79 9.07 -12.71
C ASN A 133 -7.09 9.87 -12.88
N ALA A 134 -6.94 11.09 -13.42
CA ALA A 134 -8.06 11.98 -13.70
C ALA A 134 -8.76 11.65 -15.03
N GLN A 135 -8.21 10.75 -15.85
CA GLN A 135 -8.84 10.36 -17.12
C GLN A 135 -9.96 9.34 -16.95
N GLY A 136 -9.99 8.64 -15.82
CA GLY A 136 -11.05 7.71 -15.49
C GLY A 136 -10.76 6.27 -15.90
N ILE A 137 -11.27 5.32 -15.12
CA ILE A 137 -11.47 3.93 -15.55
C ILE A 137 -12.95 3.59 -15.44
N LEU A 138 -13.54 3.10 -16.53
CA LEU A 138 -14.96 2.72 -16.56
C LEU A 138 -15.22 1.28 -16.12
N ASN A 139 -14.17 0.44 -16.03
CA ASN A 139 -14.30 -0.92 -15.50
C ASN A 139 -14.23 -0.92 -13.96
N ASP A 140 -14.90 -1.90 -13.35
CA ASP A 140 -14.95 -2.14 -11.90
C ASP A 140 -13.96 -3.22 -11.43
N ALA A 141 -13.23 -3.80 -12.37
CA ALA A 141 -12.25 -4.85 -12.16
C ALA A 141 -10.86 -4.32 -11.76
N VAL A 142 -10.56 -3.05 -12.07
CA VAL A 142 -9.24 -2.44 -11.81
C VAL A 142 -9.43 -1.07 -11.12
N GLY A 143 -8.58 -0.79 -10.13
CA GLY A 143 -8.60 0.52 -9.46
C GLY A 143 -8.03 1.60 -10.36
N ALA A 144 -8.62 2.80 -10.33
CA ALA A 144 -8.22 3.94 -11.14
C ALA A 144 -6.74 4.31 -10.96
N CYS A 145 -6.25 4.26 -9.73
CA CYS A 145 -4.88 4.60 -9.40
C CYS A 145 -4.06 3.36 -9.02
N LEU A 146 -4.60 2.50 -8.17
CA LEU A 146 -3.89 1.34 -7.66
C LEU A 146 -4.70 0.07 -7.85
N HIS A 147 -4.06 -0.97 -8.39
CA HIS A 147 -4.57 -2.33 -8.33
C HIS A 147 -3.50 -3.25 -7.77
N VAL A 148 -3.86 -4.04 -6.77
CA VAL A 148 -2.97 -5.01 -6.13
C VAL A 148 -3.65 -6.37 -6.20
N LEU A 149 -2.97 -7.36 -6.79
CA LEU A 149 -3.42 -8.74 -6.91
C LEU A 149 -2.42 -9.67 -6.24
N LEU A 150 -2.81 -10.28 -5.12
CA LEU A 150 -2.03 -11.30 -4.42
C LEU A 150 -2.62 -12.68 -4.67
N ASN A 151 -1.71 -13.59 -5.01
CA ASN A 151 -1.98 -15.02 -5.12
C ASN A 151 -1.48 -15.76 -3.86
N GLY A 152 -1.83 -17.04 -3.76
CA GLY A 152 -1.64 -17.82 -2.55
C GLY A 152 -0.19 -17.88 -2.06
N GLY A 153 0.01 -17.59 -0.78
CA GLY A 153 1.32 -17.58 -0.14
C GLY A 153 2.23 -16.41 -0.52
N ALA A 154 1.70 -15.39 -1.21
CA ALA A 154 2.42 -14.16 -1.50
C ALA A 154 2.20 -13.08 -0.42
N THR A 155 3.09 -12.09 -0.39
CA THR A 155 3.01 -10.93 0.49
C THR A 155 3.04 -9.64 -0.33
N ALA A 156 2.22 -8.65 0.04
CA ALA A 156 2.35 -7.29 -0.46
C ALA A 156 2.34 -6.28 0.70
N ARG A 157 3.31 -5.36 0.69
CA ARG A 157 3.40 -4.24 1.62
C ARG A 157 3.36 -2.95 0.84
N VAL A 158 2.30 -2.20 1.01
CA VAL A 158 2.03 -0.96 0.30
C VAL A 158 1.98 0.16 1.33
N TYR A 159 3.03 0.97 1.41
CA TYR A 159 3.18 2.01 2.43
C TYR A 159 3.34 3.38 1.80
N ARG A 160 2.94 4.45 2.50
CA ARG A 160 3.22 5.83 2.06
C ARG A 160 2.78 6.03 0.61
N MET A 161 1.51 5.71 0.36
CA MET A 161 0.84 5.97 -0.90
C MET A 161 -0.10 7.15 -0.76
N ARG A 162 -0.14 8.01 -1.78
CA ARG A 162 -1.16 9.04 -1.92
C ARG A 162 -1.92 8.83 -3.21
N LEU A 163 -3.20 8.49 -3.11
CA LEU A 163 -4.10 8.38 -4.25
C LEU A 163 -4.91 9.67 -4.33
N ASP A 164 -4.67 10.46 -5.37
CA ASP A 164 -5.15 11.84 -5.47
C ASP A 164 -5.91 12.05 -6.79
N GLY A 165 -7.18 12.41 -6.71
CA GLY A 165 -7.98 12.69 -7.92
C GLY A 165 -8.22 11.47 -8.81
N CYS A 166 -8.40 10.30 -8.20
CA CYS A 166 -8.61 9.03 -8.91
C CYS A 166 -10.07 8.87 -9.33
N ILE A 167 -10.33 8.88 -10.64
CA ILE A 167 -11.68 8.78 -11.21
C ILE A 167 -11.92 7.35 -11.71
N GLY A 168 -13.04 6.74 -11.36
CA GLY A 168 -13.42 5.40 -11.83
C GLY A 168 -14.21 4.62 -10.79
N ALA A 169 -14.40 3.31 -10.95
CA ALA A 169 -15.18 2.54 -9.96
C ALA A 169 -14.61 2.63 -8.54
N SER A 170 -13.30 2.49 -8.39
CA SER A 170 -12.57 2.67 -7.13
C SER A 170 -11.24 3.37 -7.42
N ALA A 171 -10.69 4.09 -6.46
CA ALA A 171 -9.31 4.59 -6.54
C ALA A 171 -8.29 3.45 -6.37
N ALA A 172 -8.55 2.57 -5.40
CA ALA A 172 -7.76 1.37 -5.12
C ALA A 172 -8.64 0.12 -5.09
N ILE A 173 -8.17 -0.94 -5.76
CA ILE A 173 -8.69 -2.31 -5.60
C ILE A 173 -7.55 -3.19 -5.08
N LEU A 174 -7.83 -3.92 -4.01
CA LEU A 174 -6.88 -4.76 -3.31
C LEU A 174 -7.45 -6.18 -3.21
N ASP A 175 -7.03 -7.02 -4.15
CA ASP A 175 -7.51 -8.40 -4.29
C ASP A 175 -6.49 -9.35 -3.67
N ASN A 176 -6.84 -9.95 -2.53
CA ASN A 176 -5.97 -10.84 -1.79
C ASN A 176 -6.55 -12.25 -1.72
N SER A 177 -6.00 -13.17 -2.51
CA SER A 177 -6.42 -14.56 -2.56
C SER A 177 -5.35 -15.45 -1.92
N SER A 178 -5.57 -15.82 -0.66
CA SER A 178 -4.68 -16.63 0.17
C SER A 178 -3.28 -16.04 0.44
N GLY A 179 -3.11 -14.71 0.42
CA GLY A 179 -1.86 -14.00 0.73
C GLY A 179 -1.88 -13.17 2.02
N ASP A 180 -0.82 -12.39 2.24
CA ASP A 180 -0.68 -11.40 3.31
C ASP A 180 -0.52 -9.99 2.71
N LEU A 181 -1.56 -9.16 2.86
CA LEU A 181 -1.58 -7.78 2.40
C LEU A 181 -1.45 -6.82 3.58
N THR A 182 -0.56 -5.83 3.45
CA THR A 182 -0.59 -4.64 4.30
C THR A 182 -0.71 -3.38 3.44
N PHE A 183 -1.68 -2.53 3.74
CA PHE A 183 -1.82 -1.19 3.17
C PHE A 183 -1.82 -0.17 4.29
N ALA A 184 -0.78 0.67 4.39
CA ALA A 184 -0.63 1.53 5.55
C ALA A 184 0.02 2.89 5.27
N ASN A 185 -0.12 3.83 6.22
CA ASN A 185 0.45 5.18 6.15
C ASN A 185 0.08 5.86 4.83
N SER A 186 -1.19 5.79 4.43
CA SER A 186 -1.61 6.12 3.06
C SER A 186 -2.87 6.97 3.03
N VAL A 187 -2.96 7.82 2.01
CA VAL A 187 -4.06 8.77 1.82
C VAL A 187 -4.80 8.45 0.53
N VAL A 188 -6.13 8.50 0.58
CA VAL A 188 -6.99 8.40 -0.60
C VAL A 188 -7.99 9.55 -0.59
N GLN A 189 -7.86 10.46 -1.55
CA GLN A 189 -8.62 11.70 -1.53
C GLN A 189 -8.97 12.27 -2.90
N GLY A 190 -10.01 13.11 -2.92
CA GLY A 190 -10.41 13.90 -4.09
C GLY A 190 -10.88 13.07 -5.29
N GLY A 191 -11.17 11.78 -5.09
CA GLY A 191 -11.64 10.87 -6.13
C GLY A 191 -13.11 11.07 -6.48
N TYR A 192 -13.48 10.69 -7.69
CA TYR A 192 -14.87 10.59 -8.13
C TYR A 192 -15.15 9.13 -8.47
N ASN A 193 -15.90 8.46 -7.60
CA ASN A 193 -16.00 7.01 -7.65
C ASN A 193 -17.44 6.51 -7.73
N SER A 194 -17.70 5.51 -8.59
CA SER A 194 -19.02 4.88 -8.68
C SER A 194 -19.19 3.68 -7.73
N GLY A 195 -18.09 3.18 -7.17
CA GLY A 195 -17.98 2.28 -6.04
C GLY A 195 -17.15 2.94 -4.93
N ALA A 196 -16.84 2.23 -3.85
CA ALA A 196 -16.03 2.80 -2.78
C ALA A 196 -14.62 3.19 -3.26
N PRO A 197 -14.06 4.35 -2.83
CA PRO A 197 -12.71 4.76 -3.18
C PRO A 197 -11.65 3.68 -2.92
N VAL A 198 -11.75 2.97 -1.79
CA VAL A 198 -10.92 1.80 -1.51
C VAL A 198 -11.79 0.57 -1.38
N ARG A 199 -11.47 -0.48 -2.16
CA ARG A 199 -12.12 -1.78 -2.07
C ARG A 199 -11.09 -2.87 -1.78
N SER A 200 -11.31 -3.63 -0.72
CA SER A 200 -10.52 -4.82 -0.39
C SER A 200 -11.38 -6.07 -0.54
N LEU A 201 -10.92 -7.02 -1.36
CA LEU A 201 -11.48 -8.35 -1.52
C LEU A 201 -10.49 -9.35 -0.93
N ASN A 202 -10.81 -9.89 0.24
CA ASN A 202 -9.95 -10.82 0.97
C ASN A 202 -10.57 -12.22 0.95
N ASN A 203 -9.88 -13.18 0.34
CA ASN A 203 -10.35 -14.54 0.18
C ASN A 203 -9.33 -15.51 0.76
N ASN A 204 -9.63 -16.09 1.91
CA ASN A 204 -8.79 -17.05 2.64
C ASN A 204 -7.42 -16.48 3.04
N ALA A 205 -7.40 -15.19 3.34
CA ALA A 205 -6.18 -14.40 3.44
C ALA A 205 -6.18 -13.43 4.63
N ALA A 206 -5.04 -12.80 4.88
CA ALA A 206 -4.87 -11.76 5.89
C ALA A 206 -4.64 -10.40 5.22
N ALA A 207 -5.44 -9.40 5.59
CA ALA A 207 -5.26 -8.01 5.17
C ALA A 207 -5.17 -7.09 6.39
N ARG A 208 -4.18 -6.20 6.41
CA ARG A 208 -3.92 -5.25 7.48
C ARG A 208 -3.94 -3.83 6.92
N PHE A 209 -4.90 -3.05 7.37
CA PHE A 209 -5.04 -1.64 7.05
C PHE A 209 -4.67 -0.82 8.27
N ALA A 210 -3.70 0.08 8.15
CA ALA A 210 -3.29 0.89 9.29
C ALA A 210 -2.93 2.31 8.88
N HIS A 211 -3.25 3.30 9.72
CA HIS A 211 -2.82 4.68 9.47
C HIS A 211 -3.27 5.18 8.09
N LEU A 212 -4.54 4.95 7.76
CA LEU A 212 -5.14 5.44 6.53
C LEU A 212 -5.89 6.74 6.77
N THR A 213 -5.85 7.66 5.81
CA THR A 213 -6.82 8.76 5.73
C THR A 213 -7.55 8.70 4.40
N ILE A 214 -8.84 8.37 4.44
CA ILE A 214 -9.72 8.34 3.28
C ILE A 214 -10.74 9.47 3.43
N THR A 215 -10.63 10.51 2.60
CA THR A 215 -11.45 11.73 2.77
C THR A 215 -11.69 12.50 1.48
N GLY A 216 -12.73 13.34 1.44
CA GLY A 216 -12.99 14.24 0.32
C GLY A 216 -13.26 13.54 -1.02
N ASN A 217 -13.68 12.28 -0.98
CA ASN A 217 -14.07 11.53 -2.18
C ASN A 217 -15.57 11.74 -2.46
N THR A 218 -15.95 11.78 -3.73
CA THR A 218 -17.33 11.99 -4.16
C THR A 218 -17.88 10.72 -4.81
N ALA A 219 -18.96 10.21 -4.26
CA ALA A 219 -19.74 9.13 -4.86
C ALA A 219 -20.49 9.65 -6.09
N THR A 220 -20.37 8.93 -7.21
CA THR A 220 -21.05 9.26 -8.47
C THR A 220 -22.19 8.30 -8.79
N SER A 221 -22.44 7.30 -7.92
CA SER A 221 -23.53 6.34 -8.06
C SER A 221 -24.36 6.26 -6.78
N SER A 222 -25.68 6.14 -6.93
CA SER A 222 -26.60 5.88 -5.82
C SER A 222 -26.62 4.42 -5.36
N SER A 223 -25.97 3.52 -6.10
CA SER A 223 -25.84 2.09 -5.75
C SER A 223 -24.49 1.74 -5.12
N GLN A 224 -23.70 2.75 -4.76
CA GLN A 224 -22.38 2.57 -4.19
C GLN A 224 -22.46 1.97 -2.78
N GLU A 225 -21.53 1.08 -2.44
CA GLU A 225 -21.57 0.38 -1.14
C GLU A 225 -21.13 1.26 0.03
N ALA A 226 -20.15 2.14 -0.19
CA ALA A 226 -19.64 3.07 0.80
C ALA A 226 -18.98 4.29 0.16
N SER A 227 -18.99 5.44 0.84
CA SER A 227 -18.37 6.70 0.39
C SER A 227 -16.84 6.69 0.55
N GLY A 228 -16.28 5.79 1.36
CA GLY A 228 -14.84 5.71 1.64
C GLY A 228 -14.23 4.32 1.44
N LEU A 229 -14.67 3.33 2.21
CA LEU A 229 -13.99 2.03 2.30
C LEU A 229 -14.96 0.85 2.26
N VAL A 230 -14.63 -0.15 1.45
CA VAL A 230 -15.28 -1.47 1.45
C VAL A 230 -14.28 -2.56 1.83
N LEU A 231 -14.63 -3.36 2.84
CA LEU A 231 -13.86 -4.52 3.29
C LEU A 231 -14.70 -5.79 3.17
N ARG A 232 -14.27 -6.75 2.33
CA ARG A 232 -14.99 -8.01 2.14
C ARG A 232 -14.10 -9.18 2.50
N ALA A 233 -14.56 -10.00 3.43
CA ALA A 233 -13.92 -11.21 3.91
C ALA A 233 -14.70 -12.44 3.46
N ALA A 234 -14.09 -13.32 2.67
CA ALA A 234 -14.74 -14.57 2.26
C ALA A 234 -14.98 -15.48 3.47
N ALA A 235 -16.10 -16.19 3.45
CA ALA A 235 -16.61 -16.93 4.61
C ALA A 235 -15.86 -18.25 4.90
N ASN A 236 -15.16 -18.87 3.95
CA ASN A 236 -14.61 -20.23 4.12
C ASN A 236 -13.32 -20.51 3.33
N PRO A 237 -12.19 -20.82 4.02
CA PRO A 237 -11.87 -20.53 5.43
C PRO A 237 -11.93 -19.03 5.80
N PRO A 238 -12.00 -18.68 7.10
CA PRO A 238 -12.22 -17.30 7.50
C PRO A 238 -11.02 -16.42 7.12
N SER A 239 -11.31 -15.38 6.33
CA SER A 239 -10.34 -14.32 6.07
C SER A 239 -10.21 -13.42 7.30
N GLN A 240 -9.06 -12.78 7.49
CA GLN A 240 -8.85 -11.81 8.58
C GLN A 240 -8.56 -10.44 7.99
N ILE A 241 -9.30 -9.43 8.44
CA ILE A 241 -9.07 -8.04 8.05
C ILE A 241 -8.96 -7.19 9.32
N THR A 242 -7.89 -6.41 9.45
CA THR A 242 -7.79 -5.38 10.49
C THR A 242 -7.80 -3.98 9.88
N LEU A 243 -8.46 -3.04 10.55
CA LEU A 243 -8.42 -1.61 10.25
C LEU A 243 -8.05 -0.85 11.51
N ASP A 244 -6.83 -0.33 11.55
CA ASP A 244 -6.25 0.21 12.76
C ASP A 244 -5.82 1.67 12.58
N ASN A 245 -6.01 2.51 13.60
CA ASN A 245 -5.59 3.94 13.62
C ASN A 245 -5.92 4.70 12.31
N SER A 246 -7.10 4.50 11.75
CA SER A 246 -7.45 5.00 10.41
C SER A 246 -8.67 5.91 10.44
N ILE A 247 -8.67 6.91 9.56
CA ILE A 247 -9.76 7.86 9.35
C ILE A 247 -10.46 7.56 8.02
N VAL A 248 -11.77 7.36 8.07
CA VAL A 248 -12.65 7.29 6.88
C VAL A 248 -13.78 8.28 7.10
N TRP A 249 -13.67 9.49 6.54
CA TRP A 249 -14.60 10.57 6.85
C TRP A 249 -14.69 11.61 5.73
N GLY A 250 -15.83 12.30 5.63
CA GLY A 250 -16.00 13.45 4.75
C GLY A 250 -16.16 13.08 3.27
N GLY A 251 -16.61 11.85 3.00
CA GLY A 251 -17.06 11.46 1.67
C GLY A 251 -18.41 12.09 1.35
N ILE A 252 -18.58 12.58 0.12
CA ILE A 252 -19.86 13.11 -0.35
C ILE A 252 -20.60 11.96 -1.03
N ALA A 253 -21.73 11.53 -0.46
CA ALA A 253 -22.55 10.47 -1.04
C ALA A 253 -24.06 10.72 -0.87
N PRO A 254 -24.90 10.09 -1.71
CA PRO A 254 -26.35 10.07 -1.49
C PRO A 254 -26.71 9.58 -0.09
N ALA A 255 -27.88 10.03 0.40
CA ALA A 255 -28.36 9.62 1.72
C ALA A 255 -28.45 8.09 1.84
N GLY A 256 -27.94 7.55 2.95
CA GLY A 256 -27.96 6.12 3.26
C GLY A 256 -26.70 5.35 2.82
N ILE A 257 -25.78 5.98 2.09
CA ILE A 257 -24.48 5.39 1.78
C ILE A 257 -23.53 5.62 2.97
N PRO A 258 -22.99 4.57 3.61
CA PRO A 258 -22.11 4.71 4.77
C PRO A 258 -20.69 5.12 4.38
N ASP A 259 -19.84 5.54 5.32
CA ASP A 259 -18.40 5.74 5.06
C ASP A 259 -17.66 4.42 4.89
N ILE A 260 -18.02 3.43 5.69
CA ILE A 260 -17.46 2.09 5.66
C ILE A 260 -18.56 1.06 5.43
N ALA A 261 -18.36 0.15 4.48
CA ALA A 261 -19.16 -1.06 4.33
C ALA A 261 -18.30 -2.30 4.53
N THR A 262 -18.83 -3.27 5.24
CA THR A 262 -18.15 -4.54 5.51
C THR A 262 -19.01 -5.74 5.15
N ASP A 263 -18.40 -6.77 4.57
CA ASP A 263 -19.05 -8.05 4.26
C ASP A 263 -18.22 -9.22 4.79
N GLY A 264 -18.87 -10.16 5.49
CA GLY A 264 -18.23 -11.37 6.02
C GLY A 264 -17.55 -11.23 7.39
N ALA A 265 -17.12 -12.36 7.95
CA ALA A 265 -16.58 -12.43 9.32
C ALA A 265 -15.06 -12.16 9.40
N GLY A 266 -14.54 -11.98 10.61
CA GLY A 266 -13.09 -11.83 10.85
C GLY A 266 -12.56 -10.42 10.62
N ILE A 267 -13.44 -9.41 10.67
CA ILE A 267 -13.09 -8.00 10.51
C ILE A 267 -12.98 -7.35 11.90
N VAL A 268 -11.83 -6.74 12.19
CA VAL A 268 -11.53 -6.11 13.49
C VAL A 268 -11.07 -4.68 13.27
N PHE A 269 -11.72 -3.74 13.95
CA PHE A 269 -11.33 -2.34 13.95
C PHE A 269 -10.67 -2.01 15.29
N THR A 270 -9.56 -1.29 15.26
CA THR A 270 -8.92 -0.75 16.45
C THR A 270 -8.64 0.73 16.24
N ARG A 271 -9.30 1.58 17.03
CA ARG A 271 -9.10 3.03 16.93
C ARG A 271 -9.34 3.58 15.53
N ALA A 272 -10.37 3.06 14.87
CA ALA A 272 -10.87 3.60 13.60
C ALA A 272 -11.80 4.80 13.89
N HIS A 273 -11.68 5.83 13.05
CA HIS A 273 -12.53 7.02 13.07
C HIS A 273 -13.36 7.09 11.79
N TYR A 274 -14.68 7.10 11.93
CA TYR A 274 -15.64 7.15 10.82
C TYR A 274 -16.97 7.73 11.30
N ASP A 275 -17.84 8.24 10.42
CA ASP A 275 -19.16 8.72 10.84
C ASP A 275 -20.19 7.59 10.78
N THR A 276 -20.27 6.90 9.65
CA THR A 276 -21.26 5.86 9.41
C THR A 276 -20.68 4.54 8.92
N ARG A 277 -21.27 3.42 9.36
CA ARG A 277 -20.89 2.07 8.92
C ARG A 277 -22.10 1.21 8.63
N SER A 278 -22.05 0.44 7.54
CA SER A 278 -22.94 -0.70 7.30
C SER A 278 -22.19 -2.01 7.40
N HIS A 279 -22.93 -3.09 7.67
CA HIS A 279 -22.37 -4.42 7.71
C HIS A 279 -23.37 -5.45 7.18
N VAL A 280 -22.87 -6.40 6.39
CA VAL A 280 -23.63 -7.51 5.83
C VAL A 280 -22.92 -8.80 6.20
N ASN A 281 -23.62 -9.76 6.82
CA ASN A 281 -23.05 -11.05 7.22
C ASN A 281 -21.72 -10.97 7.99
N ALA A 282 -21.48 -9.86 8.69
CA ALA A 282 -20.22 -9.57 9.34
C ALA A 282 -20.35 -9.55 10.86
N THR A 283 -19.43 -10.24 11.52
CA THR A 283 -19.15 -10.06 12.95
C THR A 283 -17.95 -9.14 13.05
N ILE A 284 -18.19 -7.91 13.51
CA ILE A 284 -17.15 -6.88 13.63
C ILE A 284 -16.84 -6.65 15.09
N THR A 285 -15.56 -6.70 15.43
CA THR A 285 -15.07 -6.23 16.73
C THR A 285 -14.59 -4.80 16.56
N ASP A 286 -15.19 -3.86 17.29
CA ASP A 286 -14.82 -2.44 17.22
C ASP A 286 -14.21 -2.00 18.55
N ASN A 287 -12.88 -1.89 18.56
CA ASN A 287 -12.10 -1.55 19.75
C ASN A 287 -11.83 -0.03 19.74
N ALA A 288 -12.52 0.69 20.61
CA ALA A 288 -12.41 2.15 20.77
C ALA A 288 -12.68 2.94 19.46
N PRO A 289 -13.89 2.81 18.86
CA PRO A 289 -14.27 3.67 17.74
C PRO A 289 -14.34 5.15 18.18
N SER A 290 -14.15 6.07 17.24
CA SER A 290 -14.56 7.46 17.39
C SER A 290 -15.34 7.96 16.17
N HIS A 291 -16.18 8.97 16.38
CA HIS A 291 -17.07 9.56 15.39
C HIS A 291 -17.02 11.10 15.48
N GLY A 292 -17.65 11.79 14.54
CA GLY A 292 -17.69 13.26 14.48
C GLY A 292 -16.64 13.87 13.55
N ASP A 293 -16.46 15.19 13.62
CA ASP A 293 -15.44 15.90 12.82
C ASP A 293 -14.03 15.46 13.27
N PRO A 294 -13.19 14.92 12.35
CA PRO A 294 -11.81 14.54 12.67
C PRO A 294 -10.92 15.75 12.97
N GLY A 295 -11.33 16.97 12.63
CA GLY A 295 -10.55 18.18 12.85
C GLY A 295 -9.44 18.36 11.82
N PHE A 296 -9.72 18.10 10.55
CA PHE A 296 -8.77 18.39 9.46
C PHE A 296 -8.48 19.89 9.33
N LEU A 297 -7.28 20.27 8.82
CA LEU A 297 -6.92 21.67 8.53
C LEU A 297 -7.98 22.35 7.64
N THR A 298 -8.44 21.63 6.62
CA THR A 298 -9.61 21.96 5.81
C THR A 298 -10.35 20.67 5.42
N PRO A 299 -11.63 20.72 5.02
CA PRO A 299 -12.38 19.51 4.60
C PRO A 299 -11.73 18.71 3.46
N THR A 300 -10.80 19.30 2.71
CA THR A 300 -10.09 18.68 1.59
C THR A 300 -8.61 18.39 1.86
N GLN A 301 -8.12 18.64 3.08
CA GLN A 301 -6.75 18.36 3.47
C GLN A 301 -6.72 17.29 4.54
N ALA A 302 -6.17 16.12 4.21
CA ALA A 302 -6.10 14.95 5.09
C ALA A 302 -5.24 15.11 6.37
N ARG A 303 -4.64 16.29 6.60
CA ARG A 303 -3.85 16.59 7.80
C ARG A 303 -4.74 17.14 8.90
N LEU A 304 -4.48 16.72 10.14
CA LEU A 304 -5.18 17.18 11.32
C LEU A 304 -4.69 18.57 11.75
N ARG A 305 -5.58 19.36 12.34
CA ARG A 305 -5.22 20.53 13.15
C ARG A 305 -4.58 20.05 14.46
N ALA A 306 -3.76 20.90 15.05
CA ALA A 306 -3.12 20.63 16.34
C ALA A 306 -4.10 20.35 17.49
N ASP A 307 -5.32 20.87 17.41
CA ASP A 307 -6.37 20.68 18.42
C ASP A 307 -7.31 19.49 18.12
N SER A 308 -7.02 18.71 17.09
CA SER A 308 -7.85 17.56 16.73
C SER A 308 -7.89 16.52 17.87
N PRO A 309 -9.06 15.92 18.16
CA PRO A 309 -9.17 14.83 19.12
C PRO A 309 -8.48 13.53 18.67
N LEU A 310 -7.96 13.52 17.43
CA LEU A 310 -7.29 12.38 16.83
C LEU A 310 -5.77 12.43 16.98
N VAL A 311 -5.22 13.58 17.39
CA VAL A 311 -3.81 13.74 17.75
C VAL A 311 -3.48 13.00 19.03
N ASP A 312 -2.35 12.30 19.07
CA ASP A 312 -1.85 11.53 20.22
C ASP A 312 -2.88 10.55 20.82
N SER A 313 -3.80 10.04 19.98
CA SER A 313 -4.92 9.22 20.43
C SER A 313 -4.95 7.81 19.84
N GLY A 314 -3.98 7.50 18.98
CA GLY A 314 -3.79 6.20 18.37
C GLY A 314 -3.25 5.15 19.34
N VAL A 315 -3.38 3.89 18.96
CA VAL A 315 -2.78 2.76 19.67
C VAL A 315 -1.42 2.42 19.06
N THR A 316 -0.43 2.03 19.86
CA THR A 316 0.87 1.60 19.33
C THR A 316 0.74 0.29 18.56
N LEU A 317 1.18 0.28 17.30
CA LEU A 317 1.13 -0.88 16.41
C LEU A 317 2.48 -1.09 15.73
N ALA A 318 2.75 -2.33 15.33
CA ALA A 318 3.92 -2.68 14.51
C ALA A 318 3.64 -2.61 13.00
N ILE A 319 2.46 -2.15 12.58
CA ILE A 319 1.99 -2.17 11.19
C ILE A 319 2.34 -0.83 10.51
N GLY A 320 2.87 -0.89 9.27
CA GLY A 320 3.17 0.31 8.46
C GLY A 320 4.60 0.84 8.57
N GLY A 321 5.39 0.33 9.51
CA GLY A 321 6.77 0.76 9.72
C GLY A 321 6.88 1.99 10.62
N SER A 322 8.05 2.65 10.62
CA SER A 322 8.38 3.73 11.55
C SER A 322 8.09 5.14 11.03
N MET A 323 7.50 5.28 9.84
CA MET A 323 7.30 6.56 9.16
C MET A 323 5.85 6.76 8.74
N ASP A 324 5.37 7.99 8.78
CA ASP A 324 4.05 8.41 8.28
C ASP A 324 4.04 8.67 6.76
N ALA A 325 2.95 9.19 6.20
CA ALA A 325 2.82 9.47 4.77
C ALA A 325 3.73 10.60 4.23
N ASP A 326 4.29 11.45 5.10
CA ASP A 326 5.31 12.44 4.76
C ASP A 326 6.73 11.88 4.78
N GLY A 327 6.91 10.68 5.34
CA GLY A 327 8.24 10.13 5.62
C GLY A 327 8.80 10.57 6.97
N ASP A 328 8.03 11.31 7.77
CA ASP A 328 8.42 11.71 9.11
C ASP A 328 8.23 10.55 10.10
N ALA A 329 8.91 10.59 11.25
CA ALA A 329 8.78 9.55 12.27
C ALA A 329 7.32 9.43 12.74
N ARG A 330 6.82 8.18 12.89
CA ARG A 330 5.41 7.92 13.20
C ARG A 330 5.01 8.23 14.65
N THR A 331 5.95 8.40 15.57
CA THR A 331 5.63 8.83 16.94
C THR A 331 6.38 10.11 17.20
N GLN A 332 5.65 11.23 17.23
CA GLN A 332 6.20 12.57 17.49
C GLN A 332 5.70 13.19 18.80
N GLY A 333 4.63 12.63 19.39
CA GLY A 333 4.07 13.05 20.66
C GLY A 333 4.00 11.91 21.68
N ALA A 334 2.96 11.93 22.52
CA ALA A 334 2.72 10.90 23.53
C ALA A 334 2.28 9.56 22.93
N ALA A 335 1.66 9.58 21.75
CA ALA A 335 1.26 8.40 21.01
C ALA A 335 1.41 8.67 19.50
N VAL A 336 0.91 7.74 18.69
CA VAL A 336 0.72 7.97 17.25
C VAL A 336 -0.59 8.70 17.03
N ASP A 337 -0.65 9.55 16.02
CA ASP A 337 -1.91 10.12 15.56
C ASP A 337 -2.78 9.06 14.86
N VAL A 338 -4.09 9.25 14.86
CA VAL A 338 -5.01 8.46 14.01
C VAL A 338 -4.99 9.07 12.61
N GLY A 339 -4.90 8.24 11.56
CA GLY A 339 -4.80 8.69 10.17
C GLY A 339 -3.40 8.53 9.57
N ALA A 340 -3.16 9.06 8.38
CA ALA A 340 -1.93 8.83 7.62
C ALA A 340 -0.74 9.74 7.98
N TYR A 341 -0.99 10.84 8.67
CA TYR A 341 0.01 11.86 9.01
C TYR A 341 0.17 11.96 10.52
N GLU A 342 1.37 12.34 10.96
CA GLU A 342 1.59 12.87 12.30
C GLU A 342 1.46 14.39 12.30
N THR A 343 0.92 14.93 13.37
CA THR A 343 0.81 16.36 13.62
C THR A 343 2.06 16.77 14.38
N ASN A 344 3.03 17.31 13.65
CA ASN A 344 4.29 17.71 14.26
C ASN A 344 4.05 18.87 15.26
N PRO A 345 4.32 18.67 16.57
CA PRO A 345 4.13 19.70 17.59
C PRO A 345 5.05 20.92 17.40
N ASP A 346 6.16 20.76 16.69
CA ASP A 346 7.13 21.82 16.37
C ASP A 346 6.83 22.53 15.03
N ARG A 347 5.82 22.08 14.26
CA ARG A 347 5.32 22.84 13.09
C ARG A 347 4.45 24.02 13.56
N ILE A 348 5.07 25.01 14.20
CA ILE A 348 4.49 26.33 14.54
C ILE A 348 3.97 27.08 13.29
N HIS A 349 4.21 26.54 12.08
CA HIS A 349 3.75 27.10 10.79
C HIS A 349 2.80 26.17 9.99
N ALA A 350 2.32 25.04 10.54
CA ALA A 350 1.46 24.09 9.82
C ALA A 350 0.06 24.62 9.47
N ASP A 351 -0.40 25.72 10.08
CA ASP A 351 -1.73 26.31 9.84
C ASP A 351 -1.80 27.17 8.55
N GLY A 352 -1.16 26.72 7.47
CA GLY A 352 -1.38 27.27 6.12
C GLY A 352 -0.65 28.57 5.78
N PHE A 353 0.53 28.81 6.37
CA PHE A 353 1.37 29.96 5.98
C PHE A 353 2.40 29.65 4.87
N ASP A 354 2.54 28.40 4.44
CA ASP A 354 3.43 28.03 3.33
C ASP A 354 2.64 27.95 2.00
N ARG A 355 2.82 28.97 1.17
CA ARG A 355 2.42 29.00 -0.25
C ARG A 355 3.59 28.65 -1.14
#